data_AF-A0A9D4QX86-F1
#
_entry.id   AF-A0A9D4QX86-F1
#
_cell.length_a   1.000
_cell.length_b   1.000
_cell.length_c   1.000
_cell.angle_alpha   90.00
_cell.angle_beta   90.00
_cell.angle_gamma   90.00
#
_symmetry.space_group_name_H-M   'P 1'
#
loop_
_entity.id
_entity.type
_entity.pdbx_description
1 polymer ?
#
loop_
_entity_poly.entity_id
_entity_poly.type
_entity_poly.pdbx_seq_one_letter_code
_entity_poly.pdbx_strand_id
1 'polypeptide(L)'
;MYEMYRCRRRGFNWVECLQDIVNSINKQPKEVLSYQTPFAVYFGRGYDKSADEIKKNAKRASIKCNKRLNESQMKRRPCYVSEKGAHIFLRYPFGKRVPYKRYILKGKVLQRSGGFSRYRVLYTKQDDSVVTEWVSVEHITSRTSE
;
A
#
# COMPACT_ATOMS: atom_id res chain seq x y z
N MET A 1 -26.87 -1.05 1.42
CA MET A 1 -26.32 0.33 1.49
C MET A 1 -27.35 1.36 2.00
N TYR A 2 -28.64 1.01 2.09
CA TYR A 2 -29.72 1.95 2.47
C TYR A 2 -29.86 2.22 3.98
N GLU A 3 -29.38 1.34 4.88
CA GLU A 3 -29.61 1.50 6.33
C GLU A 3 -28.63 2.43 7.04
N MET A 4 -27.41 2.62 6.52
CA MET A 4 -26.42 3.49 7.19
C MET A 4 -26.78 4.99 7.15
N TYR A 5 -27.70 5.41 6.27
CA TYR A 5 -28.06 6.82 6.11
C TYR A 5 -29.24 7.27 7.00
N ARG A 6 -29.91 6.36 7.73
CA ARG A 6 -31.06 6.72 8.59
C ARG A 6 -30.69 7.35 9.93
N CYS A 7 -29.42 7.29 10.36
CA CYS A 7 -28.99 7.85 11.65
C CYS A 7 -28.48 9.31 11.56
N ARG A 8 -29.29 10.24 11.03
CA ARG A 8 -28.92 11.67 11.00
C ARG A 8 -29.36 12.46 12.24
N ARG A 9 -30.08 11.86 13.21
CA ARG A 9 -30.63 12.60 14.38
C ARG A 9 -30.39 11.97 15.76
N ARG A 10 -29.89 10.74 15.85
CA ARG A 10 -29.42 10.11 17.11
C ARG A 10 -28.01 9.61 16.84
N GLY A 11 -27.11 9.78 17.81
CA GLY A 11 -25.74 9.29 17.69
C GLY A 11 -25.70 7.82 17.27
N PHE A 12 -24.66 7.45 16.51
CA PHE A 12 -24.49 6.09 16.02
C PHE A 12 -23.96 5.20 17.15
N ASN A 13 -24.81 4.33 17.70
CA ASN A 13 -24.38 3.33 18.67
C ASN A 13 -23.76 2.13 17.93
N TRP A 14 -22.44 2.19 17.75
CA TRP A 14 -21.71 1.16 17.01
C TRP A 14 -21.76 -0.22 17.70
N VAL A 15 -21.98 -0.27 19.02
CA VAL A 15 -22.03 -1.52 19.78
C VAL A 15 -23.32 -2.28 19.45
N GLU A 16 -24.46 -1.59 19.47
CA GLU A 16 -25.76 -2.18 19.11
C GLU A 16 -25.80 -2.60 17.64
N CYS A 17 -25.26 -1.76 16.75
CA CYS A 17 -25.22 -2.05 15.33
C CYS A 17 -24.08 -2.99 14.92
N LEU A 18 -23.28 -3.53 15.86
CA LEU A 18 -22.08 -4.29 15.54
C LEU A 18 -22.40 -5.53 14.70
N GLN A 19 -23.45 -6.26 15.05
CA GLN A 19 -23.86 -7.46 14.31
C GLN A 19 -24.26 -7.12 12.87
N ASP A 20 -25.00 -6.04 12.68
CA ASP A 20 -25.41 -5.57 11.36
C ASP A 20 -24.21 -5.11 10.51
N ILE A 21 -23.26 -4.40 11.12
CA ILE A 21 -22.02 -3.99 10.45
C ILE A 21 -21.22 -5.22 10.02
N VAL A 22 -21.00 -6.18 10.92
CA VAL A 22 -20.26 -7.42 10.63
C VAL A 22 -20.96 -8.21 9.51
N ASN A 23 -22.28 -8.37 9.60
CA ASN A 23 -23.07 -9.03 8.57
C ASN A 23 -22.95 -8.31 7.22
N SER A 24 -23.05 -6.99 7.22
CA SER A 24 -22.94 -6.16 6.01
C SER A 24 -21.56 -6.29 5.37
N ILE A 25 -20.49 -6.22 6.16
CA ILE A 25 -19.11 -6.36 5.66
C ILE A 25 -18.88 -7.76 5.06
N ASN A 26 -19.38 -8.81 5.72
CA ASN A 26 -19.12 -10.20 5.35
C ASN A 26 -20.00 -10.72 4.21
N LYS A 27 -21.23 -10.20 4.05
CA LYS A 27 -22.18 -10.62 3.02
C LYS A 27 -22.20 -9.73 1.79
N GLN A 28 -21.55 -8.55 1.83
CA GLN A 28 -21.46 -7.70 0.64
C GLN A 28 -20.46 -8.27 -0.38
N PRO A 29 -20.86 -8.45 -1.65
CA PRO A 29 -19.95 -8.84 -2.72
C PRO A 29 -18.94 -7.72 -3.00
N LYS A 30 -17.68 -8.09 -3.26
CA LYS A 30 -16.60 -7.12 -3.50
C LYS A 30 -15.91 -7.42 -4.83
N GLU A 31 -15.68 -6.40 -5.65
CA GLU A 31 -14.94 -6.53 -6.93
C GLU A 31 -13.56 -7.18 -6.72
N VAL A 32 -12.85 -6.79 -5.66
CA VAL A 32 -11.54 -7.36 -5.29
C VAL A 32 -11.57 -8.87 -5.04
N LEU A 33 -12.76 -9.43 -4.77
CA LEU A 33 -13.00 -10.85 -4.56
C LEU A 33 -13.76 -11.49 -5.74
N SER A 34 -13.67 -10.91 -6.94
CA SER A 34 -14.43 -11.38 -8.11
C SER A 34 -15.96 -11.32 -7.90
N TYR A 35 -16.43 -10.29 -7.19
CA TYR A 35 -17.83 -10.12 -6.78
C TYR A 35 -18.37 -11.25 -5.88
N GLN A 36 -17.48 -12.01 -5.24
CA GLN A 36 -17.83 -12.90 -4.14
C GLN A 36 -17.88 -12.13 -2.82
N THR A 37 -18.62 -12.66 -1.86
CA THR A 37 -18.65 -12.13 -0.49
C THR A 37 -17.42 -12.62 0.28
N PRO A 38 -16.88 -11.85 1.24
CA PRO A 38 -15.82 -12.34 2.11
C PRO A 38 -16.15 -13.67 2.78
N PHE A 39 -17.40 -13.83 3.22
CA PHE A 39 -17.90 -15.08 3.80
C PHE A 39 -17.77 -16.26 2.83
N ALA A 40 -18.20 -16.10 1.57
CA ALA A 40 -18.11 -17.15 0.55
C ALA A 40 -16.65 -17.55 0.26
N VAL A 41 -15.74 -16.58 0.20
CA VAL A 41 -14.31 -16.85 -0.04
C VAL A 41 -13.65 -17.56 1.15
N TYR A 42 -13.98 -17.14 2.37
CA TYR A 42 -13.41 -17.73 3.59
C TYR A 42 -13.86 -19.18 3.79
N PHE A 43 -15.17 -19.42 3.74
CA PHE A 43 -15.76 -20.74 3.95
C PHE A 43 -15.77 -21.61 2.69
N GLY A 44 -15.38 -21.08 1.52
CA GLY A 44 -15.41 -21.80 0.25
C GLY A 44 -16.82 -22.19 -0.19
N ARG A 45 -17.85 -21.44 0.23
CA ARG A 45 -19.26 -21.73 -0.08
C ARG A 45 -19.73 -20.82 -1.21
N GLY A 46 -19.87 -21.39 -2.41
CA GLY A 46 -20.50 -20.74 -3.57
C GLY A 46 -21.49 -21.71 -4.21
N TYR A 47 -22.51 -21.18 -4.87
CA TYR A 47 -23.65 -21.97 -5.34
C TYR A 47 -23.28 -23.04 -6.39
N ASP A 48 -22.23 -22.81 -7.20
CA ASP A 48 -21.92 -23.68 -8.36
C ASP A 48 -20.42 -23.96 -8.59
N LYS A 49 -19.53 -23.58 -7.66
CA LYS A 49 -18.07 -23.68 -7.85
C LYS A 49 -17.38 -24.33 -6.68
N SER A 50 -16.29 -25.04 -6.95
CA SER A 50 -15.45 -25.59 -5.89
C SER A 50 -14.82 -24.47 -5.05
N ALA A 51 -14.59 -24.74 -3.77
CA ALA A 51 -13.95 -23.81 -2.85
C ALA A 51 -12.60 -23.29 -3.38
N ASP A 52 -11.82 -24.15 -4.05
CA ASP A 52 -10.53 -23.81 -4.63
C ASP A 52 -10.67 -22.86 -5.82
N GLU A 53 -11.68 -23.05 -6.65
CA GLU A 53 -11.95 -22.16 -7.77
C GLU A 53 -12.37 -20.77 -7.29
N ILE A 54 -13.22 -20.69 -6.25
CA ILE A 54 -13.62 -19.44 -5.60
C ILE A 54 -12.38 -18.68 -5.11
N LYS A 55 -11.48 -19.36 -4.37
CA LYS A 55 -10.24 -18.75 -3.85
C LYS A 55 -9.31 -18.32 -4.97
N LYS A 56 -9.16 -19.13 -6.02
CA LYS A 56 -8.32 -18.81 -7.20
C LYS A 56 -8.82 -17.58 -7.94
N ASN A 57 -10.13 -17.48 -8.15
CA ASN A 57 -10.76 -16.33 -8.80
C ASN A 57 -10.65 -15.07 -7.95
N ALA A 58 -10.89 -15.15 -6.64
CA ALA A 58 -10.69 -14.03 -5.72
C ALA A 58 -9.23 -13.54 -5.73
N LYS A 59 -8.25 -14.45 -5.73
CA LYS A 59 -6.82 -14.09 -5.83
C LYS A 59 -6.51 -13.33 -7.12
N ARG A 60 -7.00 -13.81 -8.26
CA ARG A 60 -6.81 -13.15 -9.57
C ARG A 60 -7.44 -11.75 -9.60
N ALA A 61 -8.68 -11.62 -9.10
CA ALA A 61 -9.37 -10.34 -9.03
C ALA A 61 -8.67 -9.35 -8.10
N SER A 62 -8.14 -9.82 -6.97
CA SER A 62 -7.37 -9.01 -6.03
C SER A 62 -6.11 -8.45 -6.67
N ILE A 63 -5.34 -9.29 -7.38
CA ILE A 63 -4.16 -8.86 -8.12
C ILE A 63 -4.52 -7.80 -9.16
N LYS A 64 -5.60 -8.01 -9.93
CA LYS A 64 -6.07 -7.06 -10.95
C LYS A 64 -6.47 -5.72 -10.34
N CYS A 65 -7.23 -5.74 -9.24
CA CYS A 65 -7.64 -4.51 -8.54
C CYS A 65 -6.44 -3.77 -7.95
N ASN A 66 -5.49 -4.47 -7.33
CA ASN A 66 -4.26 -3.88 -6.81
C ASN A 66 -3.41 -3.25 -7.93
N LYS A 67 -3.26 -3.93 -9.07
CA LYS A 67 -2.57 -3.37 -10.24
C LYS A 67 -3.24 -2.07 -10.70
N ARG A 68 -4.56 -2.07 -10.88
CA ARG A 68 -5.33 -0.87 -11.26
C ARG A 68 -5.19 0.27 -10.24
N LEU A 69 -5.22 -0.06 -8.95
CA LEU A 69 -5.04 0.92 -7.87
C LEU A 69 -3.65 1.55 -7.94
N ASN A 70 -2.60 0.74 -8.08
CA ASN A 70 -1.23 1.20 -8.22
C ASN A 70 -1.06 2.10 -9.45
N GLU A 71 -1.58 1.67 -10.61
CA GLU A 71 -1.56 2.48 -11.84
C GLU A 71 -2.27 3.84 -11.66
N SER A 72 -3.44 3.84 -11.02
CA SER A 72 -4.19 5.07 -10.73
C SER A 72 -3.43 5.99 -9.77
N GLN A 73 -2.81 5.45 -8.72
CA GLN A 73 -2.00 6.22 -7.79
C GLN A 73 -0.75 6.81 -8.47
N MET A 74 -0.04 6.03 -9.30
CA MET A 74 1.13 6.49 -10.04
C MET A 74 0.79 7.61 -11.03
N LYS A 75 -0.40 7.57 -11.65
CA LYS A 75 -0.91 8.66 -12.50
C LYS A 75 -1.24 9.92 -11.72
N ARG A 76 -1.87 9.79 -10.54
CA ARG A 76 -2.31 10.93 -9.72
C ARG A 76 -1.17 11.61 -8.95
N ARG A 77 -0.16 10.83 -8.56
CA ARG A 77 1.01 11.29 -7.81
C ARG A 77 2.25 10.71 -8.48
N PRO A 78 2.70 11.27 -9.61
CA PRO A 78 3.96 10.85 -10.20
C PRO A 78 5.03 10.97 -9.12
N CYS A 79 5.68 9.86 -8.76
CA CYS A 79 6.79 9.90 -7.81
C CYS A 79 7.78 10.94 -8.30
N TYR A 80 8.19 11.87 -7.42
CA TYR A 80 9.17 12.91 -7.75
C TYR A 80 10.41 12.23 -8.34
N VAL A 81 10.61 12.39 -9.65
CA VAL A 81 11.65 11.70 -10.37
C VAL A 81 12.93 12.51 -10.22
N SER A 82 13.76 12.15 -9.25
CA SER A 82 15.12 12.66 -9.20
C SER A 82 15.90 12.10 -10.40
N GLU A 83 16.45 12.99 -11.21
CA GLU A 83 17.30 12.64 -12.36
C GLU A 83 18.58 11.93 -11.90
N LYS A 84 19.23 11.22 -12.83
CA LYS A 84 20.53 10.61 -12.57
C LYS A 84 21.53 11.71 -12.18
N GLY A 85 22.17 11.55 -11.03
CA GLY A 85 23.12 12.52 -10.48
C GLY A 85 22.49 13.57 -9.56
N ALA A 86 21.17 13.59 -9.39
CA ALA A 86 20.51 14.49 -8.45
C ALA A 86 20.89 14.18 -7.00
N HIS A 87 20.99 15.24 -6.20
CA HIS A 87 21.18 15.13 -4.76
C HIS A 87 19.84 14.85 -4.09
N ILE A 88 19.84 13.92 -3.14
CA ILE A 88 18.66 13.52 -2.39
C ILE A 88 19.00 13.38 -0.91
N PHE A 89 17.97 13.46 -0.08
CA PHE A 89 18.08 13.22 1.35
C PHE A 89 17.43 11.88 1.71
N LEU A 90 18.13 11.13 2.55
CA LEU A 90 17.82 9.76 2.92
C LEU A 90 17.50 9.66 4.40
N ARG A 91 16.39 8.99 4.73
CA ARG A 91 15.99 8.68 6.10
C ARG A 91 16.61 7.35 6.54
N TYR A 92 17.79 7.40 7.14
CA TYR A 92 18.54 6.24 7.64
C TYR A 92 18.20 5.95 9.12
N PRO A 93 18.13 4.69 9.60
CA PRO A 93 18.45 3.44 8.92
C PRO A 93 17.29 2.85 8.09
N PHE A 94 17.64 2.09 7.05
CA PHE A 94 16.71 1.37 6.16
C PHE A 94 16.40 -0.04 6.72
N GLY A 95 15.66 -0.09 7.82
CA GLY A 95 15.29 -1.34 8.49
C GLY A 95 13.85 -1.81 8.18
N LYS A 96 13.61 -3.13 8.24
CA LYS A 96 12.24 -3.70 8.22
C LYS A 96 11.42 -3.30 9.46
N ARG A 97 12.08 -3.19 10.61
CA ARG A 97 11.48 -2.72 11.86
C ARG A 97 11.57 -1.20 11.94
N VAL A 98 10.52 -0.56 12.45
CA VAL A 98 10.51 0.89 12.66
C VAL A 98 11.66 1.25 13.60
N PRO A 99 12.65 2.06 13.16
CA PRO A 99 13.77 2.44 14.00
C PRO A 99 13.32 3.44 15.06
N TYR A 100 14.00 3.43 16.21
CA TYR A 100 13.74 4.38 17.30
C TYR A 100 14.02 5.84 16.88
N LYS A 101 15.10 6.06 16.12
CA LYS A 101 15.50 7.36 15.57
C LYS A 101 15.92 7.23 14.12
N ARG A 102 15.65 8.26 13.31
CA ARG A 102 16.13 8.37 11.93
C ARG A 102 17.01 9.60 11.76
N TYR A 103 18.07 9.44 10.99
CA TYR A 103 18.98 10.49 10.56
C TYR A 103 18.72 10.84 9.10
N ILE A 104 18.99 12.10 8.75
CA ILE A 104 18.92 12.57 7.37
C ILE A 104 20.33 12.58 6.81
N LEU A 105 20.58 11.71 5.83
CA LEU A 105 21.87 11.63 5.13
C LEU A 105 21.74 12.26 3.75
N LYS A 106 22.77 12.96 3.29
CA LYS A 106 22.86 13.46 1.91
C LYS A 106 23.39 12.36 1.01
N GLY A 107 22.74 12.14 -0.13
CA GLY A 107 23.12 11.13 -1.10
C GLY A 107 22.94 11.60 -2.54
N LYS A 108 23.44 10.80 -3.48
CA LYS A 108 23.37 11.05 -4.92
C LYS A 108 22.76 9.87 -5.65
N VAL A 109 21.79 10.14 -6.51
CA VAL A 109 21.12 9.10 -7.31
C VAL A 109 22.05 8.62 -8.43
N LEU A 110 22.34 7.32 -8.48
CA LEU A 110 23.12 6.71 -9.56
C LEU A 110 22.23 6.11 -10.65
N GLN A 111 21.17 5.42 -10.24
CA GLN A 111 20.29 4.68 -11.15
C GLN A 111 18.91 4.51 -10.54
N ARG A 112 17.89 4.43 -11.39
CA ARG A 112 16.52 4.06 -11.00
C ARG A 112 16.21 2.64 -11.46
N SER A 113 15.47 1.88 -10.64
CA SER A 113 14.91 0.60 -11.11
C SER A 113 13.62 0.85 -11.89
N GLY A 114 13.51 0.29 -13.10
CA GLY A 114 12.36 0.54 -13.99
C GLY A 114 11.00 0.05 -13.46
N GLY A 115 10.98 -0.92 -12.55
CA GLY A 115 9.74 -1.53 -12.03
C GLY A 115 9.50 -1.44 -10.52
N PHE A 116 10.53 -1.18 -9.74
CA PHE A 116 10.42 -1.01 -8.29
C PHE A 116 10.61 0.47 -7.99
N SER A 117 9.82 1.07 -7.09
CA SER A 117 10.01 2.44 -6.62
C SER A 117 11.26 2.52 -5.74
N ARG A 118 12.42 2.20 -6.32
CA ARG A 118 13.73 2.14 -5.69
C ARG A 118 14.75 2.86 -6.55
N TYR A 119 15.72 3.45 -5.87
CA TYR A 119 16.84 4.18 -6.44
C TYR A 119 18.12 3.57 -5.91
N ARG A 120 19.11 3.40 -6.78
CA ARG A 120 20.47 3.09 -6.37
C ARG A 120 21.12 4.41 -5.99
N VAL A 121 21.49 4.54 -4.72
CA VAL A 121 21.95 5.80 -4.14
C VAL A 121 23.33 5.61 -3.54
N LEU A 122 24.21 6.56 -3.80
CA LEU A 122 25.49 6.73 -3.14
C LEU A 122 25.33 7.68 -1.96
N TYR A 123 25.71 7.28 -0.75
CA TYR A 123 25.64 8.15 0.43
C TYR A 123 26.74 7.82 1.43
N THR A 124 27.04 8.76 2.32
CA THR A 124 28.01 8.58 3.39
C THR A 124 27.25 8.33 4.70
N LYS A 125 27.66 7.28 5.43
CA LYS A 125 27.13 6.98 6.77
C LYS A 125 27.76 7.90 7.82
N GLN A 126 27.23 7.85 9.05
CA GLN A 126 27.84 8.54 10.19
C GLN A 126 29.24 8.02 10.52
N ASP A 127 29.54 6.77 10.16
CA ASP A 127 30.87 6.15 10.33
C ASP A 127 31.85 6.53 9.19
N ASP A 128 31.57 7.61 8.45
CA ASP A 128 32.28 8.06 7.23
C ASP A 128 32.41 7.04 6.09
N SER A 129 31.82 5.85 6.24
CA SER A 129 31.79 4.85 5.18
C SER A 129 30.86 5.28 4.05
N VAL A 130 31.42 5.29 2.83
CA VAL A 130 30.68 5.54 1.59
C VAL A 130 30.01 4.25 1.15
N VAL A 131 28.69 4.26 1.03
CA VAL A 131 27.89 3.08 0.72
C VAL A 131 27.02 3.33 -0.51
N THR A 132 26.90 2.30 -1.34
CA THR A 132 25.97 2.26 -2.47
C THR A 132 24.92 1.20 -2.22
N GLU A 133 23.66 1.59 -2.11
CA GLU A 133 22.56 0.67 -1.81
C GLU A 133 21.30 1.02 -2.61
N TRP A 134 20.44 0.02 -2.80
CA TRP A 134 19.09 0.23 -3.35
C TRP A 134 18.14 0.67 -2.24
N VAL A 135 17.69 1.92 -2.33
CA VAL A 135 16.81 2.55 -1.35
C VAL A 135 15.42 2.75 -1.93
N SER A 136 14.39 2.40 -1.17
CA SER A 136 12.99 2.63 -1.51
C SER A 136 12.62 4.11 -1.44
N VAL A 137 11.72 4.56 -2.31
CA VAL A 137 11.22 5.96 -2.35
C VAL A 137 10.67 6.42 -1.00
N GLU A 138 10.13 5.52 -0.19
CA GLU A 138 9.62 5.85 1.15
C GLU A 138 10.69 6.41 2.11
N HIS A 139 11.95 6.09 1.84
CA HIS A 139 13.10 6.56 2.61
C HIS A 139 13.78 7.78 1.98
N ILE A 140 13.31 8.24 0.82
CA ILE A 140 13.82 9.42 0.11
C ILE A 140 12.89 10.60 0.42
N THR A 141 13.46 11.72 0.84
CA THR A 141 12.69 12.95 1.08
C THR A 141 12.86 13.93 -0.06
N SER A 142 11.73 14.51 -0.49
CA SER A 142 11.64 15.46 -1.61
C SER A 142 12.03 16.90 -1.25
N ARG A 143 12.47 17.19 -0.02
CA ARG A 143 12.78 18.55 0.44
C ARG A 143 14.01 18.60 1.33
N THR A 144 15.00 19.36 0.89
CA THR A 144 15.30 20.67 1.50
C THR A 144 15.45 21.66 0.36
N SER A 145 14.43 22.49 0.15
CA SER A 145 14.66 23.80 -0.45
C SER A 145 15.54 24.57 0.53
N GLU A 146 16.73 24.98 0.10
CA GLU A 146 17.22 26.30 0.50
C GLU A 146 16.43 27.35 -0.29
#